data_AF-A0A9E0DFP1-F1
#
_entry.id   AF-A0A9E0DFP1-F1
#
_cell.length_a   1.000
_cell.length_b   1.000
_cell.length_c   1.000
_cell.angle_alpha   90.00
_cell.angle_beta   90.00
_cell.angle_gamma   90.00
#
_symmetry.space_group_name_H-M   'P 1'
#
loop_
_entity.id
_entity.type
_entity.pdbx_description
1 polymer ?
#
loop_
_entity_poly.entity_id
_entity_poly.type
_entity_poly.pdbx_seq_one_letter_code
_entity_poly.pdbx_strand_id
1 'polypeptide(L)'
;MSNTLRLSDGSYMRHLDVRRVLDYLLEMKCVEVLGFSNIGKSALMRLLAQPDVWTQGVGEVSREFLPVYIDCNRMLEMTDQGFYELVLRCLQESSPEVAALPALQEAYQTLVQPQNEFQVPLSFNRGLRAVLDATQRKLILMFDEFDEPFASIESRVFLNLRAKKDRNPDSLAYITATNRPLTTGRSGLHSSEFCELFAHQRWQLAPLTLSDVERNTYQRAEEQGVTLTPGDIHFIYQWTGGHPGMMEGLLGLLLDELAKQVDETGPDAKEVDDRWAIHRRLTEQMRHNDTLQRECAKILQGCTATETEALLSLYRLDNRGLTAPQLQAEAQVLDRLAERHLLLSVEGKLRPFSRLLAEAIQRLGSVDQGEATELRVDLDSGAVLVNGAAVETLTALEYKLMLLLNENADKIVDKYQIVTAVWGEAYLDSVDDARIEKLISRLRQKVEPDTSTPRFITTVRGRGYRLLTDPES
;
A
#
# COMPACT_ATOMS: atom_id res chain seq x y z
N MET A 1 -20.72 21.19 -12.83
CA MET A 1 -20.65 19.72 -12.88
C MET A 1 -19.79 19.27 -11.71
N SER A 2 -20.11 18.16 -11.04
CA SER A 2 -19.34 17.69 -9.87
C SER A 2 -17.88 17.42 -10.27
N ASN A 3 -16.92 17.95 -9.52
CA ASN A 3 -15.49 17.68 -9.73
C ASN A 3 -15.06 16.31 -9.18
N THR A 4 -15.97 15.59 -8.52
CA THR A 4 -15.76 14.25 -7.97
C THR A 4 -16.86 13.29 -8.42
N LEU A 5 -16.49 12.04 -8.67
CA LEU A 5 -17.35 10.92 -9.04
C LEU A 5 -17.50 10.01 -7.82
N ARG A 6 -18.74 9.62 -7.51
CA ARG A 6 -19.05 8.67 -6.43
C ARG A 6 -18.92 7.24 -6.95
N LEU A 7 -18.20 6.42 -6.20
CA LEU A 7 -17.99 5.02 -6.50
C LEU A 7 -19.06 4.16 -5.83
N SER A 8 -19.27 2.95 -6.35
CA SER A 8 -20.29 2.01 -5.86
C SER A 8 -20.02 1.51 -4.43
N ASP A 9 -18.76 1.56 -3.99
CA ASP A 9 -18.34 1.25 -2.62
C ASP A 9 -18.44 2.45 -1.67
N GLY A 10 -18.97 3.59 -2.14
CA GLY A 10 -19.09 4.81 -1.36
C GLY A 10 -17.83 5.69 -1.35
N SER A 11 -16.73 5.25 -1.99
CA SER A 11 -15.52 6.04 -2.13
C SER A 11 -15.64 7.07 -3.27
N TYR A 12 -14.63 7.93 -3.44
CA TYR A 12 -14.71 9.08 -4.33
C TYR A 12 -13.45 9.22 -5.19
N MET A 13 -13.64 9.66 -6.42
CA MET A 13 -12.54 9.92 -7.35
C MET A 13 -12.68 11.30 -8.00
N ARG A 14 -11.59 12.06 -8.16
CA ARG A 14 -11.69 13.34 -8.88
C ARG A 14 -11.94 13.09 -10.36
N HIS A 15 -12.90 13.83 -10.92
CA HIS A 15 -13.22 13.79 -12.35
C HIS A 15 -12.00 14.18 -13.20
N LEU A 16 -11.11 15.05 -12.68
CA LEU A 16 -9.87 15.40 -13.36
C LEU A 16 -8.95 14.18 -13.52
N ASP A 17 -8.78 13.38 -12.47
CA ASP A 17 -7.91 12.20 -12.51
C ASP A 17 -8.41 11.18 -13.53
N VAL A 18 -9.71 10.89 -13.50
CA VAL A 18 -10.37 9.98 -14.44
C VAL A 18 -10.23 10.47 -15.86
N ARG A 19 -10.58 11.74 -16.11
CA ARG A 19 -10.51 12.33 -17.45
C ARG A 19 -9.08 12.32 -18.00
N ARG A 20 -8.09 12.68 -17.19
CA ARG A 20 -6.69 12.74 -17.62
C ARG A 20 -6.14 11.39 -18.02
N VAL A 21 -6.42 10.36 -17.22
CA VAL A 21 -6.01 8.99 -17.57
C VAL A 21 -6.77 8.50 -18.79
N LEU A 22 -8.08 8.77 -18.88
CA LEU A 22 -8.90 8.40 -20.03
C LEU A 22 -8.38 9.03 -21.33
N ASP A 23 -8.03 10.32 -21.32
CA ASP A 23 -7.47 11.05 -22.48
C ASP A 23 -6.25 10.32 -23.07
N TYR A 24 -5.34 9.82 -22.22
CA TYR A 24 -4.19 9.03 -22.69
C TYR A 24 -4.58 7.66 -23.26
N LEU A 25 -5.53 6.98 -22.62
CA LEU A 25 -5.97 5.65 -23.05
C LEU A 25 -6.73 5.68 -24.38
N LEU A 26 -7.46 6.77 -24.66
CA LEU A 26 -8.13 6.98 -25.94
C LEU A 26 -7.14 7.06 -27.11
N GLU A 27 -5.93 7.57 -26.83
CA GLU A 27 -4.81 7.60 -27.77
C GLU A 27 -3.95 6.32 -27.73
N MET A 28 -4.39 5.27 -27.02
CA MET A 28 -3.68 4.00 -26.86
C MET A 28 -2.28 4.14 -26.27
N LYS A 29 -2.04 5.19 -25.47
CA LYS A 29 -0.80 5.38 -24.72
C LYS A 29 -0.83 4.55 -23.45
N CYS A 30 0.30 3.95 -23.08
CA CYS A 30 0.44 3.30 -21.79
C CYS A 30 0.55 4.36 -20.69
N VAL A 31 -0.05 4.14 -19.53
CA VAL A 31 -0.12 5.12 -18.44
C VAL A 31 0.34 4.50 -17.14
N GLU A 32 1.18 5.21 -16.40
CA GLU A 32 1.60 4.83 -15.06
C GLU A 32 0.90 5.74 -14.04
N VAL A 33 -0.02 5.16 -13.27
CA VAL A 33 -0.69 5.82 -12.14
C VAL A 33 0.16 5.64 -10.90
N LEU A 34 0.63 6.76 -10.36
CA LEU A 34 1.50 6.81 -9.20
C LEU A 34 0.78 7.40 -8.00
N GLY A 35 1.15 6.96 -6.81
CA GLY A 35 0.54 7.47 -5.59
C GLY A 35 0.93 6.63 -4.40
N PHE A 36 1.13 7.25 -3.23
CA PHE A 36 1.41 6.47 -2.02
C PHE A 36 0.21 5.61 -1.61
N SER A 37 0.42 4.74 -0.60
CA SER A 37 -0.60 3.77 -0.16
C SER A 37 -1.93 4.46 0.15
N ASN A 38 -3.04 3.83 -0.22
CA ASN A 38 -4.41 4.27 0.08
C ASN A 38 -4.83 5.68 -0.41
N ILE A 39 -4.11 6.25 -1.38
CA ILE A 39 -4.47 7.53 -2.01
C ILE A 39 -5.63 7.45 -3.03
N GLY A 40 -6.11 6.24 -3.35
CA GLY A 40 -7.21 6.03 -4.31
C GLY A 40 -6.79 5.46 -5.68
N LYS A 41 -5.59 4.87 -5.82
CA LYS A 41 -5.14 4.23 -7.07
C LYS A 41 -6.09 3.12 -7.53
N SER A 42 -6.37 2.13 -6.67
CA SER A 42 -7.28 1.02 -6.97
C SER A 42 -8.70 1.49 -7.23
N ALA A 43 -9.15 2.53 -6.51
CA ALA A 43 -10.46 3.15 -6.73
C ALA A 43 -10.57 3.75 -8.14
N LEU A 44 -9.54 4.46 -8.60
CA LEU A 44 -9.43 4.96 -9.99
C LEU A 44 -9.43 3.81 -11.00
N MET A 45 -8.63 2.76 -10.77
CA MET A 45 -8.49 1.62 -11.68
C MET A 45 -9.82 0.86 -11.82
N ARG A 46 -10.53 0.61 -10.71
CA ARG A 46 -11.86 -0.03 -10.74
C ARG A 46 -12.88 0.85 -11.44
N LEU A 47 -12.86 2.16 -11.23
CA LEU A 47 -13.76 3.08 -11.92
C LEU A 47 -13.50 3.06 -13.43
N LEU A 48 -12.25 3.17 -13.86
CA LEU A 48 -11.88 3.09 -15.28
C LEU A 48 -12.17 1.72 -15.91
N ALA A 49 -12.40 0.67 -15.12
CA ALA A 49 -12.85 -0.62 -15.65
C ALA A 49 -14.36 -0.66 -15.95
N GLN A 50 -15.15 0.29 -15.44
CA GLN A 50 -16.60 0.32 -15.63
C GLN A 50 -16.98 0.88 -17.01
N PRO A 51 -17.81 0.17 -17.81
CA PRO A 51 -18.24 0.65 -19.13
C PRO A 51 -18.98 2.00 -19.10
N ASP A 52 -19.69 2.29 -18.00
CA ASP A 52 -20.45 3.53 -17.85
C ASP A 52 -19.54 4.76 -17.82
N VAL A 53 -18.33 4.64 -17.26
CA VAL A 53 -17.35 5.74 -17.19
C VAL A 53 -16.86 6.11 -18.58
N TRP A 54 -16.58 5.11 -19.41
CA TRP A 54 -16.20 5.32 -20.81
C TRP A 54 -17.36 5.92 -21.59
N THR A 55 -18.58 5.42 -21.38
CA THR A 55 -19.76 5.92 -22.09
C THR A 55 -20.06 7.38 -21.72
N GLN A 56 -19.90 7.76 -20.45
CA GLN A 56 -20.02 9.15 -20.00
C GLN A 56 -18.88 10.03 -20.54
N GLY A 57 -17.66 9.50 -20.62
CA GLY A 57 -16.49 10.25 -21.06
C GLY A 57 -16.41 10.48 -22.58
N VAL A 58 -16.74 9.46 -23.37
CA VAL A 58 -16.53 9.46 -24.84
C VAL A 58 -17.73 9.00 -25.67
N GLY A 59 -18.89 8.77 -25.05
CA GLY A 59 -20.11 8.39 -25.79
C GLY A 59 -19.98 7.01 -26.44
N GLU A 60 -20.50 6.87 -27.67
CA GLU A 60 -20.56 5.58 -28.38
C GLU A 60 -19.19 4.96 -28.70
N VAL A 61 -18.14 5.79 -28.76
CA VAL A 61 -16.75 5.35 -28.96
C VAL A 61 -16.31 4.40 -27.84
N SER A 62 -16.94 4.44 -26.66
CA SER A 62 -16.65 3.54 -25.54
C SER A 62 -16.71 2.06 -25.91
N ARG A 63 -17.56 1.68 -26.88
CA ARG A 63 -17.73 0.29 -27.33
C ARG A 63 -16.52 -0.26 -28.09
N GLU A 64 -15.64 0.60 -28.57
CA GLU A 64 -14.38 0.20 -29.20
C GLU A 64 -13.37 -0.31 -28.19
N PHE A 65 -13.53 -0.01 -26.89
CA PHE A 65 -12.55 -0.32 -25.87
C PHE A 65 -12.96 -1.53 -25.02
N LEU A 66 -11.97 -2.29 -24.59
CA LEU A 66 -12.12 -3.40 -23.66
C LEU A 66 -11.14 -3.19 -22.49
N PRO A 67 -11.52 -2.42 -21.45
CA PRO A 67 -10.74 -2.31 -20.23
C PRO A 67 -10.86 -3.60 -19.41
N VAL A 68 -9.72 -4.15 -18.99
CA VAL A 68 -9.64 -5.38 -18.20
C VAL A 68 -8.87 -5.09 -16.92
N TYR A 69 -9.60 -5.05 -15.80
CA TYR A 69 -9.03 -4.86 -14.48
C TYR A 69 -8.35 -6.13 -13.97
N ILE A 70 -7.10 -6.00 -13.57
CA ILE A 70 -6.24 -7.09 -13.11
C ILE A 70 -5.67 -6.68 -11.76
N ASP A 71 -6.21 -7.26 -10.70
CA ASP A 71 -5.70 -7.10 -9.33
C ASP A 71 -4.57 -8.10 -9.10
N CYS A 72 -3.32 -7.63 -9.05
CA CYS A 72 -2.17 -8.49 -8.89
C CYS A 72 -2.07 -9.18 -7.52
N ASN A 73 -2.80 -8.73 -6.49
CA ASN A 73 -2.90 -9.46 -5.23
C ASN A 73 -3.66 -10.79 -5.38
N ARG A 74 -4.39 -11.00 -6.50
CA ARG A 74 -5.06 -12.27 -6.83
C ARG A 74 -4.12 -13.30 -7.49
N MET A 75 -2.82 -13.02 -7.59
CA MET A 75 -1.83 -13.99 -8.08
C MET A 75 -1.76 -15.17 -7.10
N LEU A 76 -1.92 -16.40 -7.60
CA LEU A 76 -1.85 -17.61 -6.78
C LEU A 76 -0.43 -17.89 -6.29
N GLU A 77 0.55 -17.61 -7.16
CA GLU A 77 1.96 -17.75 -6.89
C GLU A 77 2.71 -16.57 -7.51
N MET A 78 3.75 -16.09 -6.84
CA MET A 78 4.60 -14.99 -7.32
C MET A 78 5.59 -15.49 -8.39
N THR A 79 5.07 -15.98 -9.50
CA THR A 79 5.81 -16.59 -10.63
C THR A 79 5.36 -15.99 -11.97
N ASP A 80 6.11 -16.25 -13.04
CA ASP A 80 5.73 -15.84 -14.39
C ASP A 80 4.46 -16.56 -14.88
N GLN A 81 4.33 -17.86 -14.57
CA GLN A 81 3.10 -18.61 -14.81
C GLN A 81 1.92 -18.03 -14.03
N GLY A 82 2.08 -17.75 -12.73
CA GLY A 82 1.03 -17.15 -11.90
C GLY A 82 0.57 -15.79 -12.43
N PHE A 83 1.51 -14.97 -12.91
CA PHE A 83 1.19 -13.68 -13.52
C PHE A 83 0.38 -13.86 -14.82
N TYR A 84 0.86 -14.69 -15.75
CA TYR A 84 0.16 -14.90 -17.00
C TYR A 84 -1.21 -15.59 -16.82
N GLU A 85 -1.33 -16.47 -15.83
CA GLU A 85 -2.59 -17.12 -15.45
C GLU A 85 -3.62 -16.07 -15.04
N LEU A 86 -3.23 -15.19 -14.12
CA LEU A 86 -4.10 -14.11 -13.65
C LEU A 86 -4.59 -13.26 -14.81
N VAL A 87 -3.71 -12.87 -15.75
CA VAL A 87 -4.13 -12.05 -16.91
C VAL A 87 -5.13 -12.78 -17.79
N LEU A 88 -4.90 -14.06 -18.13
CA LEU A 88 -5.85 -14.83 -18.95
C LEU A 88 -7.18 -15.07 -18.22
N ARG A 89 -7.14 -15.30 -16.90
CA ARG A 89 -8.33 -15.44 -16.07
C ARG A 89 -9.16 -14.15 -16.06
N CYS A 90 -8.54 -13.00 -15.84
CA CYS A 90 -9.21 -11.71 -15.89
C CYS A 90 -9.78 -11.40 -17.29
N LEU A 91 -9.11 -11.82 -18.37
CA LEU A 91 -9.67 -11.75 -19.71
C LEU A 91 -10.94 -12.59 -19.85
N GLN A 92 -10.95 -13.83 -19.35
CA GLN A 92 -12.17 -14.66 -19.34
C GLN A 92 -13.28 -14.04 -18.47
N GLU A 93 -12.95 -13.44 -17.34
CA GLU A 93 -13.91 -12.76 -16.46
C GLU A 93 -14.47 -11.46 -17.06
N SER A 94 -13.80 -10.87 -18.07
CA SER A 94 -14.16 -9.56 -18.62
C SER A 94 -15.52 -9.52 -19.32
N SER A 95 -15.92 -10.60 -20.00
CA SER A 95 -17.24 -10.72 -20.61
C SER A 95 -17.56 -12.17 -21.01
N PRO A 96 -18.86 -12.54 -21.11
CA PRO A 96 -19.27 -13.86 -21.59
C PRO A 96 -18.78 -14.19 -23.01
N GLU A 97 -18.70 -13.18 -23.88
CA GLU A 97 -18.20 -13.31 -25.25
C GLU A 97 -16.73 -13.72 -25.26
N VAL A 98 -15.89 -13.05 -24.46
CA VAL A 98 -14.46 -13.37 -24.35
C VAL A 98 -14.26 -14.73 -23.67
N ALA A 99 -15.03 -15.03 -22.62
CA ALA A 99 -14.98 -16.32 -21.92
C ALA A 99 -15.26 -17.51 -22.84
N ALA A 100 -16.12 -17.33 -23.85
CA ALA A 100 -16.53 -18.38 -24.78
C ALA A 100 -15.51 -18.68 -25.89
N LEU A 101 -14.42 -17.90 -26.01
CA LEU A 101 -13.41 -18.08 -27.04
C LEU A 101 -12.63 -19.40 -26.86
N PRO A 102 -12.75 -20.38 -27.78
CA PRO A 102 -12.10 -21.70 -27.60
C PRO A 102 -10.58 -21.60 -27.47
N ALA A 103 -9.95 -20.72 -28.27
CA ALA A 103 -8.51 -20.51 -28.23
C ALA A 103 -8.01 -19.89 -26.92
N LEU A 104 -8.84 -19.08 -26.24
CA LEU A 104 -8.52 -18.54 -24.91
C LEU A 104 -8.67 -19.62 -23.83
N GLN A 105 -9.73 -20.43 -23.91
CA GLN A 105 -9.94 -21.54 -22.98
C GLN A 105 -8.81 -22.58 -23.06
N GLU A 106 -8.42 -22.97 -24.27
CA GLU A 106 -7.32 -23.91 -24.49
C GLU A 106 -5.97 -23.33 -24.00
N ALA A 107 -5.72 -22.05 -24.28
CA ALA A 107 -4.55 -21.35 -23.78
C ALA A 107 -4.50 -21.32 -22.24
N TYR A 108 -5.61 -20.99 -21.59
CA TYR A 108 -5.72 -20.98 -20.13
C TYR A 108 -5.48 -22.38 -19.54
N GLN A 109 -6.12 -23.42 -20.08
CA GLN A 109 -5.92 -24.80 -19.61
C GLN A 109 -4.47 -25.26 -19.72
N THR A 110 -3.82 -24.98 -20.86
CA THR A 110 -2.40 -25.30 -21.08
C THR A 110 -1.51 -24.52 -20.12
N LEU A 111 -1.89 -23.29 -19.77
CA LEU A 111 -1.14 -22.45 -18.86
C LEU A 111 -1.27 -22.89 -17.39
N VAL A 112 -2.43 -23.42 -16.99
CA VAL A 112 -2.63 -23.99 -15.64
C VAL A 112 -1.86 -25.30 -15.46
N GLN A 113 -1.79 -26.14 -16.51
CA GLN A 113 -1.06 -27.42 -16.48
C GLN A 113 -0.07 -27.53 -17.65
N PRO A 114 1.04 -26.76 -17.63
CA PRO A 114 2.01 -26.78 -18.70
C PRO A 114 2.83 -28.08 -18.65
N GLN A 115 3.08 -28.69 -19.79
CA GLN A 115 3.97 -29.85 -19.90
C GLN A 115 5.45 -29.47 -19.81
N ASN A 116 5.78 -28.20 -20.07
CA ASN A 116 7.11 -27.63 -19.97
C ASN A 116 7.05 -26.09 -19.88
N GLU A 117 8.16 -25.47 -19.44
CA GLU A 117 8.24 -24.02 -19.23
C GLU A 117 7.98 -23.19 -20.51
N PHE A 118 8.29 -23.71 -21.70
CA PHE A 118 8.08 -22.98 -22.95
C PHE A 118 6.60 -22.77 -23.28
N GLN A 119 5.73 -23.66 -22.80
CA GLN A 119 4.28 -23.55 -23.03
C GLN A 119 3.65 -22.37 -22.30
N VAL A 120 4.24 -21.90 -21.21
CA VAL A 120 3.70 -20.80 -20.40
C VAL A 120 3.60 -19.49 -21.21
N PRO A 121 4.70 -18.89 -21.71
CA PRO A 121 4.63 -17.67 -22.50
C PRO A 121 3.94 -17.87 -23.86
N LEU A 122 4.03 -19.07 -24.46
CA LEU A 122 3.35 -19.37 -25.73
C LEU A 122 1.83 -19.39 -25.56
N SER A 123 1.33 -20.03 -24.50
CA SER A 123 -0.10 -20.11 -24.20
C SER A 123 -0.66 -18.73 -23.87
N PHE A 124 0.03 -17.95 -23.04
CA PHE A 124 -0.31 -16.55 -22.79
C PHE A 124 -0.45 -15.76 -24.10
N ASN A 125 0.56 -15.87 -24.97
CA ASN A 125 0.60 -15.18 -26.25
C ASN A 125 -0.54 -15.59 -27.19
N ARG A 126 -0.96 -16.85 -27.16
CA ARG A 126 -2.08 -17.37 -27.94
C ARG A 126 -3.42 -16.87 -27.38
N GLY A 127 -3.59 -16.89 -26.06
CA GLY A 127 -4.79 -16.40 -25.38
C GLY A 127 -5.01 -14.91 -25.63
N LEU A 128 -3.98 -14.09 -25.42
CA LEU A 128 -4.06 -12.64 -25.67
C LEU A 128 -4.39 -12.33 -27.14
N ARG A 129 -3.76 -13.04 -28.07
CA ARG A 129 -4.04 -12.88 -29.50
C ARG A 129 -5.47 -13.28 -29.86
N ALA A 130 -5.99 -14.37 -29.29
CA ALA A 130 -7.37 -14.79 -29.53
C ALA A 130 -8.38 -13.70 -29.15
N VAL A 131 -8.14 -12.98 -28.05
CA VAL A 131 -9.00 -11.87 -27.64
C VAL A 131 -8.91 -10.69 -28.61
N LEU A 132 -7.68 -10.27 -28.98
CA LEU A 132 -7.47 -9.17 -29.92
C LEU A 132 -8.11 -9.47 -31.29
N ASP A 133 -7.89 -10.68 -31.82
CA ASP A 133 -8.39 -11.09 -33.14
C ASP A 133 -9.91 -11.25 -33.15
N ALA A 134 -10.53 -11.78 -32.07
CA ALA A 134 -11.97 -12.04 -32.03
C ALA A 134 -12.80 -10.81 -31.71
N THR A 135 -12.36 -9.97 -30.77
CA THR A 135 -13.15 -8.81 -30.32
C THR A 135 -13.00 -7.60 -31.23
N GLN A 136 -11.86 -7.46 -31.93
CA GLN A 136 -11.49 -6.26 -32.69
C GLN A 136 -11.59 -4.96 -31.86
N ARG A 137 -11.62 -5.07 -30.54
CA ARG A 137 -11.66 -3.95 -29.59
C ARG A 137 -10.24 -3.58 -29.15
N LYS A 138 -10.05 -2.31 -28.83
CA LYS A 138 -8.85 -1.75 -28.21
C LYS A 138 -8.75 -2.27 -26.78
N LEU A 139 -7.85 -3.23 -26.57
CA LEU A 139 -7.64 -3.89 -25.28
C LEU A 139 -6.76 -3.04 -24.37
N ILE A 140 -7.25 -2.79 -23.15
CA ILE A 140 -6.50 -2.07 -22.11
C ILE A 140 -6.34 -3.01 -20.92
N LEU A 141 -5.12 -3.49 -20.69
CA LEU A 141 -4.83 -4.29 -19.50
C LEU A 141 -4.43 -3.37 -18.34
N MET A 142 -5.16 -3.47 -17.24
CA MET A 142 -5.05 -2.57 -16.11
C MET A 142 -4.46 -3.31 -14.90
N PHE A 143 -3.16 -3.19 -14.68
CA PHE A 143 -2.44 -3.85 -13.59
C PHE A 143 -2.50 -3.01 -12.32
N ASP A 144 -3.36 -3.40 -11.38
CA ASP A 144 -3.43 -2.82 -10.04
C ASP A 144 -2.50 -3.57 -9.07
N GLU A 145 -2.01 -2.88 -8.05
CA GLU A 145 -1.05 -3.41 -7.06
C GLU A 145 0.18 -4.06 -7.72
N PHE A 146 0.76 -3.38 -8.72
CA PHE A 146 1.75 -3.97 -9.61
C PHE A 146 3.21 -3.90 -9.08
N ASP A 147 3.45 -3.22 -7.96
CA ASP A 147 4.78 -3.03 -7.38
C ASP A 147 5.51 -4.38 -7.11
N GLU A 148 4.84 -5.30 -6.40
CA GLU A 148 5.44 -6.58 -6.00
C GLU A 148 5.63 -7.57 -7.17
N PRO A 149 4.64 -7.80 -8.06
CA PRO A 149 4.86 -8.59 -9.26
C PRO A 149 6.01 -8.04 -10.11
N PHE A 150 6.09 -6.72 -10.28
CA PHE A 150 7.15 -6.09 -11.07
C PHE A 150 8.55 -6.34 -10.51
N ALA A 151 8.68 -6.29 -9.18
CA ALA A 151 9.93 -6.54 -8.47
C ALA A 151 10.34 -8.03 -8.47
N SER A 152 9.36 -8.93 -8.33
CA SER A 152 9.62 -10.33 -7.97
C SER A 152 9.68 -11.30 -9.16
N ILE A 153 8.92 -11.08 -10.23
CA ILE A 153 8.87 -12.04 -11.36
C ILE A 153 10.02 -11.81 -12.37
N GLU A 154 10.24 -12.78 -13.26
CA GLU A 154 11.30 -12.73 -14.26
C GLU A 154 11.15 -11.58 -15.27
N SER A 155 12.24 -10.85 -15.56
CA SER A 155 12.23 -9.70 -16.48
C SER A 155 11.73 -10.03 -17.89
N ARG A 156 11.88 -11.30 -18.31
CA ARG A 156 11.41 -11.80 -19.61
C ARG A 156 9.89 -11.64 -19.81
N VAL A 157 9.12 -11.61 -18.72
CA VAL A 157 7.68 -11.36 -18.75
C VAL A 157 7.40 -9.97 -19.31
N PHE A 158 8.12 -8.96 -18.82
CA PHE A 158 7.94 -7.57 -19.22
C PHE A 158 8.43 -7.29 -20.65
N LEU A 159 9.50 -7.97 -21.08
CA LEU A 159 9.90 -7.96 -22.50
C LEU A 159 8.82 -8.53 -23.40
N ASN A 160 8.18 -9.64 -22.98
CA ASN A 160 7.09 -10.22 -23.76
C ASN A 160 5.91 -9.24 -23.87
N LEU A 161 5.51 -8.60 -22.76
CA LEU A 161 4.48 -7.56 -22.79
C LEU A 161 4.89 -6.37 -23.69
N ARG A 162 6.13 -5.88 -23.57
CA ARG A 162 6.66 -4.83 -24.43
C ARG A 162 6.53 -5.20 -25.92
N ALA A 163 6.98 -6.39 -26.29
CA ALA A 163 6.89 -6.89 -27.65
C ALA A 163 5.42 -7.04 -28.13
N LYS A 164 4.47 -7.31 -27.22
CA LYS A 164 3.04 -7.32 -27.56
C LYS A 164 2.50 -5.93 -27.83
N LYS A 165 2.87 -4.94 -27.03
CA LYS A 165 2.52 -3.54 -27.27
C LYS A 165 3.09 -3.05 -28.60
N ASP A 166 4.37 -3.31 -28.88
CA ASP A 166 5.01 -2.85 -30.12
C ASP A 166 4.38 -3.46 -31.38
N ARG A 167 3.87 -4.69 -31.31
CA ARG A 167 3.14 -5.34 -32.42
C ARG A 167 1.69 -4.87 -32.56
N ASN A 168 1.12 -4.24 -31.54
CA ASN A 168 -0.28 -3.83 -31.46
C ASN A 168 -0.40 -2.38 -30.97
N PRO A 169 0.25 -1.40 -31.64
CA PRO A 169 0.35 -0.04 -31.12
C PRO A 169 -1.02 0.64 -30.96
N ASP A 170 -1.98 0.33 -31.83
CA ASP A 170 -3.31 0.97 -31.86
C ASP A 170 -4.43 0.11 -31.24
N SER A 171 -4.11 -1.10 -30.75
CA SER A 171 -5.11 -2.05 -30.23
C SER A 171 -4.76 -2.65 -28.86
N LEU A 172 -3.57 -2.39 -28.32
CA LEU A 172 -3.18 -2.79 -26.98
C LEU A 172 -2.56 -1.62 -26.21
N ALA A 173 -2.99 -1.40 -24.97
CA ALA A 173 -2.36 -0.45 -24.04
C ALA A 173 -2.30 -1.03 -22.63
N TYR A 174 -1.39 -0.50 -21.82
CA TYR A 174 -1.22 -0.90 -20.42
C TYR A 174 -1.44 0.29 -19.51
N ILE A 175 -2.11 0.05 -18.39
CA ILE A 175 -2.11 0.98 -17.26
C ILE A 175 -1.63 0.25 -16.02
N THR A 176 -0.70 0.86 -15.29
CA THR A 176 -0.15 0.29 -14.06
C THR A 176 -0.46 1.21 -12.89
N ALA A 177 -0.86 0.67 -11.75
CA ALA A 177 -0.93 1.40 -10.49
C ALA A 177 0.21 0.96 -9.57
N THR A 178 1.09 1.90 -9.21
CA THR A 178 2.26 1.63 -8.38
C THR A 178 2.48 2.72 -7.34
N ASN A 179 3.18 2.37 -6.26
CA ASN A 179 3.53 3.31 -5.20
C ASN A 179 4.72 4.20 -5.59
N ARG A 180 5.57 3.69 -6.48
CA ARG A 180 6.75 4.38 -7.01
C ARG A 180 6.85 4.19 -8.52
N PRO A 181 7.59 5.07 -9.22
CA PRO A 181 7.87 4.86 -10.63
C PRO A 181 8.54 3.50 -10.87
N LEU A 182 8.07 2.74 -11.86
CA LEU A 182 8.62 1.45 -12.27
C LEU A 182 10.11 1.54 -12.60
N THR A 183 10.56 2.69 -13.11
CA THR A 183 11.97 2.98 -13.37
C THR A 183 12.86 2.93 -12.11
N THR A 184 12.26 3.03 -10.93
CA THR A 184 12.97 2.91 -9.64
C THR A 184 12.88 1.50 -9.02
N GLY A 185 11.93 0.67 -9.47
CA GLY A 185 11.63 -0.63 -8.87
C GLY A 185 12.58 -1.76 -9.26
N ARG A 186 13.30 -1.63 -10.39
CA ARG A 186 14.23 -2.68 -10.85
C ARG A 186 15.40 -2.11 -11.66
N SER A 187 16.62 -2.48 -11.28
CA SER A 187 17.83 -2.21 -12.05
C SER A 187 18.11 -3.34 -13.04
N GLY A 188 17.88 -3.11 -14.34
CA GLY A 188 18.17 -4.08 -15.40
C GLY A 188 17.72 -3.60 -16.78
N LEU A 189 18.49 -3.95 -17.83
CA LEU A 189 18.23 -3.56 -19.22
C LEU A 189 16.86 -4.02 -19.75
N HIS A 190 16.38 -5.18 -19.28
CA HIS A 190 15.13 -5.76 -19.78
C HIS A 190 13.88 -5.13 -19.16
N SER A 191 13.96 -4.71 -17.90
CA SER A 191 12.86 -3.98 -17.26
C SER A 191 12.78 -2.54 -17.76
N SER A 192 13.90 -1.93 -18.16
CA SER A 192 13.90 -0.55 -18.67
C SER A 192 13.09 -0.40 -19.97
N GLU A 193 13.17 -1.35 -20.91
CA GLU A 193 12.42 -1.29 -22.17
C GLU A 193 10.89 -1.29 -21.96
N PHE A 194 10.41 -2.06 -20.98
CA PHE A 194 8.99 -2.04 -20.61
C PHE A 194 8.63 -0.73 -19.90
N CYS A 195 9.47 -0.25 -18.98
CA CYS A 195 9.25 1.03 -18.28
C CYS A 195 9.19 2.23 -19.23
N GLU A 196 9.94 2.19 -20.34
CA GLU A 196 9.95 3.25 -21.36
C GLU A 196 8.56 3.48 -21.98
N LEU A 197 7.68 2.48 -21.99
CA LEU A 197 6.29 2.64 -22.45
C LEU A 197 5.53 3.71 -21.67
N PHE A 198 5.94 3.98 -20.43
CA PHE A 198 5.25 4.86 -19.49
C PHE A 198 5.99 6.17 -19.23
N ALA A 199 7.23 6.33 -19.73
CA ALA A 199 8.15 7.38 -19.32
C ALA A 199 7.59 8.81 -19.48
N HIS A 200 6.65 9.02 -20.40
CA HIS A 200 6.04 10.31 -20.69
C HIS A 200 4.58 10.43 -20.25
N GLN A 201 3.99 9.38 -19.69
CA GLN A 201 2.57 9.31 -19.32
C GLN A 201 2.41 8.85 -17.87
N ARG A 202 2.95 9.65 -16.96
CA ARG A 202 2.81 9.44 -15.52
C ARG A 202 1.71 10.32 -14.98
N TRP A 203 0.81 9.73 -14.20
CA TRP A 203 -0.23 10.45 -13.48
C TRP A 203 -0.07 10.23 -11.99
N GLN A 204 0.46 11.24 -11.29
CA GLN A 204 0.60 11.22 -9.84
C GLN A 204 -0.71 11.64 -9.17
N LEU A 205 -1.32 10.74 -8.40
CA LEU A 205 -2.48 11.06 -7.58
C LEU A 205 -2.06 11.90 -6.38
N ALA A 206 -2.62 13.10 -6.30
CA ALA A 206 -2.52 13.97 -5.15
C ALA A 206 -3.60 13.65 -4.10
N PRO A 207 -3.38 13.97 -2.81
CA PRO A 207 -4.44 14.01 -1.81
C PRO A 207 -5.66 14.83 -2.24
N LEU A 208 -6.80 14.55 -1.63
CA LEU A 208 -8.04 15.30 -1.86
C LEU A 208 -7.87 16.76 -1.45
N THR A 209 -8.48 17.67 -2.19
CA THR A 209 -8.51 19.09 -1.81
C THR A 209 -9.48 19.34 -0.66
N LEU A 210 -9.41 20.50 0.00
CA LEU A 210 -10.38 20.87 1.03
C LEU A 210 -11.83 20.79 0.53
N SER A 211 -12.09 21.22 -0.71
CA SER A 211 -13.44 21.16 -1.30
C SER A 211 -13.90 19.73 -1.56
N ASP A 212 -12.98 18.82 -1.91
CA ASP A 212 -13.28 17.40 -2.06
C ASP A 212 -13.63 16.78 -0.69
N VAL A 213 -12.82 17.08 0.34
CA VAL A 213 -13.05 16.61 1.72
C VAL A 213 -14.39 17.13 2.26
N GLU A 214 -14.67 18.42 2.10
CA GLU A 214 -15.93 19.04 2.50
C GLU A 214 -17.14 18.29 1.92
N ARG A 215 -17.14 18.04 0.61
CA ARG A 215 -18.25 17.35 -0.05
C ARG A 215 -18.43 15.92 0.48
N ASN A 216 -17.33 15.18 0.60
CA ASN A 216 -17.37 13.76 0.99
C ASN A 216 -17.81 13.59 2.44
N THR A 217 -17.32 14.46 3.33
CA THR A 217 -17.64 14.42 4.76
C THR A 217 -19.09 14.84 5.02
N TYR A 218 -19.61 15.88 4.36
CA TYR A 218 -21.01 16.29 4.50
C TYR A 218 -21.97 15.19 4.09
N GLN A 219 -21.74 14.57 2.94
CA GLN A 219 -22.60 13.51 2.43
C GLN A 219 -22.68 12.32 3.40
N ARG A 220 -21.54 11.91 3.96
CA ARG A 220 -21.48 10.80 4.92
C ARG A 220 -22.08 11.15 6.28
N ALA A 221 -21.96 12.39 6.71
CA ALA A 221 -22.61 12.87 7.92
C ALA A 221 -24.14 12.91 7.76
N GLU A 222 -24.63 13.34 6.59
CA GLU A 222 -26.06 13.33 6.24
C GLU A 222 -26.64 11.91 6.27
N GLU A 223 -25.91 10.91 5.76
CA GLU A 223 -26.30 9.48 5.84
C GLU A 223 -26.47 8.97 7.29
N GLN A 224 -25.81 9.61 8.26
CA GLN A 224 -25.93 9.28 9.69
C GLN A 224 -26.81 10.28 10.47
N GLY A 225 -27.44 11.24 9.79
CA GLY A 225 -28.25 12.27 10.43
C GLY A 225 -27.47 13.26 11.31
N VAL A 226 -26.14 13.34 11.13
CA VAL A 226 -25.26 14.25 11.89
C VAL A 226 -24.95 15.49 11.06
N THR A 227 -24.97 16.66 11.69
CA THR A 227 -24.56 17.92 11.04
C THR A 227 -23.11 18.25 11.40
N LEU A 228 -22.29 18.49 10.39
CA LEU A 228 -20.91 18.96 10.55
C LEU A 228 -20.82 20.48 10.40
N THR A 229 -19.90 21.10 11.15
CA THR A 229 -19.56 22.51 11.03
C THR A 229 -18.40 22.72 10.06
N PRO A 230 -18.20 23.92 9.51
CA PRO A 230 -16.98 24.24 8.75
C PRO A 230 -15.69 24.02 9.55
N GLY A 231 -15.75 24.17 10.88
CA GLY A 231 -14.64 23.89 11.79
C GLY A 231 -14.26 22.42 11.81
N ASP A 232 -15.24 21.51 11.77
CA ASP A 232 -15.00 20.06 11.66
C ASP A 232 -14.30 19.70 10.34
N ILE A 233 -14.73 20.31 9.24
CA ILE A 233 -14.11 20.08 7.93
C ILE A 233 -12.66 20.53 7.92
N HIS A 234 -12.37 21.73 8.46
CA HIS A 234 -11.01 22.23 8.58
C HIS A 234 -10.16 21.37 9.51
N PHE A 235 -10.73 20.89 10.62
CA PHE A 235 -10.06 19.97 11.54
C PHE A 235 -9.68 18.67 10.81
N ILE A 236 -10.65 18.02 10.13
CA ILE A 236 -10.39 16.80 9.36
C ILE A 236 -9.30 17.04 8.32
N TYR A 237 -9.43 18.11 7.52
CA TYR A 237 -8.46 18.41 6.46
C TYR A 237 -7.06 18.70 7.01
N GLN A 238 -6.94 19.48 8.08
CA GLN A 238 -5.64 19.80 8.69
C GLN A 238 -4.93 18.55 9.22
N TRP A 239 -5.68 17.63 9.83
CA TRP A 239 -5.11 16.42 10.40
C TRP A 239 -4.76 15.36 9.37
N THR A 240 -5.58 15.22 8.33
CA THR A 240 -5.47 14.13 7.36
C THR A 240 -4.80 14.56 6.06
N GLY A 241 -4.69 15.88 5.81
CA GLY A 241 -4.15 16.43 4.57
C GLY A 241 -4.93 16.03 3.31
N GLY A 242 -6.18 15.55 3.47
CA GLY A 242 -6.99 15.02 2.37
C GLY A 242 -6.62 13.61 1.93
N HIS A 243 -5.83 12.85 2.70
CA HIS A 243 -5.61 11.43 2.41
C HIS A 243 -6.89 10.62 2.71
N PRO A 244 -7.46 9.87 1.74
CA PRO A 244 -8.77 9.22 1.88
C PRO A 244 -8.90 8.30 3.10
N GLY A 245 -7.97 7.36 3.29
CA GLY A 245 -8.04 6.42 4.42
C GLY A 245 -7.91 7.10 5.79
N MET A 246 -7.11 8.17 5.88
CA MET A 246 -7.00 8.94 7.12
C MET A 246 -8.25 9.79 7.37
N MET A 247 -8.81 10.35 6.30
CA MET A 247 -10.05 11.11 6.33
C MET A 247 -11.21 10.24 6.81
N GLU A 248 -11.38 9.04 6.27
CA GLU A 248 -12.42 8.10 6.69
C GLU A 248 -12.25 7.68 8.15
N GLY A 249 -11.03 7.36 8.57
CA GLY A 249 -10.74 6.99 9.96
C GLY A 249 -11.05 8.13 10.95
N LEU A 250 -10.65 9.37 10.63
CA LEU A 250 -10.92 10.52 11.50
C LEU A 250 -12.40 10.93 11.48
N LEU A 251 -13.03 10.90 10.31
CA LEU A 251 -14.46 11.19 10.20
C LEU A 251 -15.28 10.19 11.01
N GLY A 252 -14.94 8.89 10.99
CA GLY A 252 -15.59 7.88 11.81
C GLY A 252 -15.53 8.22 13.30
N LEU A 253 -14.33 8.54 13.82
CA LEU A 253 -14.17 8.95 15.23
C LEU A 253 -14.99 10.19 15.58
N LEU A 254 -15.02 11.18 14.68
CA LEU A 254 -15.80 12.40 14.90
C LEU A 254 -17.29 12.10 14.94
N LEU A 255 -17.81 11.33 13.99
CA LEU A 255 -19.24 10.99 13.93
C LEU A 255 -19.66 10.17 15.15
N ASP A 256 -18.85 9.21 15.59
CA ASP A 256 -19.10 8.42 16.80
C ASP A 256 -19.17 9.30 18.06
N GLU A 257 -18.28 10.30 18.17
CA GLU A 257 -18.27 11.22 19.32
C GLU A 257 -19.47 12.17 19.30
N LEU A 258 -19.92 12.60 18.11
CA LEU A 258 -21.10 13.45 17.97
C LEU A 258 -22.40 12.68 18.24
N ALA A 259 -22.49 11.43 17.81
CA ALA A 259 -23.65 10.58 18.08
C ALA A 259 -23.88 10.40 19.60
N LYS A 260 -22.81 10.21 20.38
CA LYS A 260 -22.91 10.10 21.86
C LYS A 260 -23.53 11.33 22.52
N GLN A 261 -23.30 12.53 21.99
CA GLN A 261 -23.85 13.76 22.56
C GLN A 261 -25.35 13.92 22.30
N VAL A 262 -25.85 13.41 21.17
CA VAL A 262 -27.28 13.46 20.81
C VAL A 262 -28.11 12.60 21.76
N ASP A 263 -27.58 11.46 22.21
CA ASP A 263 -28.26 10.56 23.15
C ASP A 263 -28.34 11.12 24.58
N GLU A 264 -27.38 11.96 24.99
CA GLU A 264 -27.28 12.47 26.36
C GLU A 264 -28.03 13.79 26.63
N THR A 265 -28.31 14.61 25.60
CA THR A 265 -28.76 16.01 25.80
C THR A 265 -30.23 16.31 25.48
N GLY A 266 -30.95 15.41 24.81
CA GLY A 266 -32.37 15.61 24.47
C GLY A 266 -32.65 16.78 23.50
N PRO A 267 -33.86 16.90 22.94
CA PRO A 267 -34.15 17.77 21.80
C PRO A 267 -34.15 19.29 22.07
N ASP A 268 -33.97 19.73 23.33
CA ASP A 268 -34.10 21.15 23.74
C ASP A 268 -32.79 21.80 24.25
N ALA A 269 -31.63 21.15 24.08
CA ALA A 269 -30.35 21.74 24.46
C ALA A 269 -29.87 22.79 23.44
N LYS A 270 -30.27 24.06 23.62
CA LYS A 270 -29.66 25.21 22.95
C LYS A 270 -28.32 25.59 23.61
N GLU A 271 -27.25 25.51 22.79
CA GLU A 271 -25.94 26.20 22.89
C GLU A 271 -25.08 25.85 24.14
N VAL A 272 -23.90 25.24 24.03
CA VAL A 272 -22.76 25.58 23.17
C VAL A 272 -22.19 24.30 22.56
N ASP A 273 -22.16 24.25 21.24
CA ASP A 273 -21.43 23.26 20.44
C ASP A 273 -19.92 23.46 20.72
N ASP A 274 -19.40 22.93 21.86
CA ASP A 274 -17.97 22.99 22.19
C ASP A 274 -17.22 21.97 21.33
N ARG A 275 -17.26 22.20 20.01
CA ARG A 275 -16.50 21.48 18.99
C ARG A 275 -15.03 21.46 19.32
N TRP A 276 -14.53 22.51 19.96
CA TRP A 276 -13.14 22.55 20.41
C TRP A 276 -12.84 21.46 21.44
N ALA A 277 -13.71 21.23 22.44
CA ALA A 277 -13.54 20.14 23.39
C ALA A 277 -13.61 18.76 22.72
N ILE A 278 -14.49 18.58 21.73
CA ILE A 278 -14.56 17.35 20.92
C ILE A 278 -13.26 17.14 20.15
N HIS A 279 -12.80 18.14 19.38
CA HIS A 279 -11.55 18.09 18.60
C HIS A 279 -10.33 17.82 19.49
N ARG A 280 -10.31 18.36 20.71
CA ARG A 280 -9.26 18.10 21.70
C ARG A 280 -9.26 16.65 22.18
N ARG A 281 -10.43 16.06 22.47
CA ARG A 281 -10.53 14.63 22.83
C ARG A 281 -10.12 13.73 21.67
N LEU A 282 -10.59 14.04 20.46
CA LEU A 282 -10.22 13.32 19.25
C LEU A 282 -8.70 13.33 19.01
N THR A 283 -8.05 14.47 19.27
CA THR A 283 -6.59 14.59 19.15
C THR A 283 -5.86 13.54 19.98
N GLU A 284 -6.33 13.26 21.20
CA GLU A 284 -5.73 12.23 22.08
C GLU A 284 -6.06 10.81 21.61
N GLN A 285 -7.30 10.57 21.15
CA GLN A 285 -7.73 9.27 20.63
C GLN A 285 -6.99 8.88 19.35
N MET A 286 -6.80 9.83 18.44
CA MET A 286 -6.11 9.63 17.15
C MET A 286 -4.69 9.10 17.33
N ARG A 287 -3.99 9.50 18.40
CA ARG A 287 -2.63 9.03 18.70
C ARG A 287 -2.57 7.54 18.96
N HIS A 288 -3.66 6.94 19.44
CA HIS A 288 -3.77 5.54 19.81
C HIS A 288 -4.71 4.76 18.87
N ASN A 289 -5.21 5.41 17.81
CA ASN A 289 -6.12 4.77 16.88
C ASN A 289 -5.34 3.88 15.91
N ASP A 290 -5.52 2.56 16.03
CA ASP A 290 -4.81 1.57 15.21
C ASP A 290 -4.98 1.79 13.70
N THR A 291 -6.16 2.21 13.25
CA THR A 291 -6.43 2.45 11.83
C THR A 291 -5.59 3.61 11.31
N LEU A 292 -5.64 4.78 11.98
CA LEU A 292 -4.88 5.96 11.57
C LEU A 292 -3.36 5.72 11.64
N GLN A 293 -2.89 4.97 12.65
CA GLN A 293 -1.50 4.56 12.76
C GLN A 293 -1.07 3.65 11.60
N ARG A 294 -1.88 2.64 11.26
CA ARG A 294 -1.64 1.74 10.13
C ARG A 294 -1.55 2.50 8.81
N GLU A 295 -2.42 3.49 8.58
CA GLU A 295 -2.37 4.31 7.37
C GLU A 295 -1.08 5.14 7.29
N CYS A 296 -0.63 5.76 8.40
CA CYS A 296 0.67 6.45 8.43
C CYS A 296 1.83 5.49 8.19
N ALA A 297 1.80 4.31 8.81
CA ALA A 297 2.85 3.30 8.70
C ALA A 297 3.01 2.81 7.26
N LYS A 298 1.91 2.52 6.54
CA LYS A 298 1.94 2.13 5.13
C LYS A 298 2.59 3.18 4.23
N ILE A 299 2.33 4.46 4.48
CA ILE A 299 2.96 5.57 3.73
C ILE A 299 4.47 5.59 3.97
N LEU A 300 4.90 5.46 5.22
CA LEU A 300 6.32 5.47 5.60
C LEU A 300 7.07 4.22 5.10
N GLN A 301 6.45 3.03 5.14
CA GLN A 301 6.98 1.81 4.52
C GLN A 301 7.18 1.98 3.01
N GLY A 302 6.34 2.82 2.38
CA GLY A 302 6.48 3.24 0.98
C GLY A 302 7.64 4.21 0.70
N CYS A 303 8.45 4.60 1.69
CA CYS A 303 9.63 5.47 1.54
C CYS A 303 10.94 4.67 1.49
N THR A 304 11.93 5.12 0.72
CA THR A 304 13.28 4.53 0.74
C THR A 304 14.00 4.92 2.04
N ALA A 305 15.08 4.22 2.40
CA ALA A 305 15.92 4.64 3.53
C ALA A 305 16.39 6.09 3.43
N THR A 306 16.73 6.54 2.22
CA THR A 306 17.13 7.94 1.96
C THR A 306 15.98 8.93 2.10
N GLU A 307 14.78 8.57 1.66
CA GLU A 307 13.56 9.38 1.83
C GLU A 307 13.14 9.46 3.29
N THR A 308 13.17 8.33 4.00
CA THR A 308 12.87 8.29 5.44
C THR A 308 13.85 9.17 6.22
N GLU A 309 15.15 9.09 5.93
CA GLU A 309 16.14 9.95 6.60
C GLU A 309 15.92 11.44 6.31
N ALA A 310 15.55 11.80 5.07
CA ALA A 310 15.20 13.18 4.70
C ALA A 310 13.90 13.66 5.36
N LEU A 311 12.92 12.78 5.59
CA LEU A 311 11.72 13.11 6.36
C LEU A 311 12.05 13.35 7.84
N LEU A 312 12.93 12.52 8.42
CA LEU A 312 13.39 12.66 9.80
C LEU A 312 14.21 13.95 10.00
N SER A 313 15.04 14.34 9.03
CA SER A 313 15.85 15.55 9.11
C SER A 313 15.03 16.83 9.21
N LEU A 314 13.80 16.88 8.67
CA LEU A 314 12.87 18.00 8.84
C LEU A 314 12.53 18.30 10.30
N TYR A 315 12.65 17.30 11.19
CA TYR A 315 12.29 17.41 12.61
C TYR A 315 13.49 17.36 13.56
N ARG A 316 14.69 17.08 13.04
CA ARG A 316 15.94 17.21 13.80
C ARG A 316 16.35 18.68 13.77
N LEU A 317 15.96 19.44 14.80
CA LEU A 317 16.51 20.79 15.02
C LEU A 317 18.01 20.68 15.35
N ASP A 318 18.79 21.48 14.64
CA ASP A 318 20.19 21.85 14.86
C ASP A 318 21.30 20.80 14.64
N ASN A 319 22.34 21.24 13.93
CA ASN A 319 23.69 20.67 13.84
C ASN A 319 23.87 19.32 13.13
N ARG A 320 23.77 19.35 11.79
CA ARG A 320 24.68 18.54 10.97
C ARG A 320 25.53 19.48 10.13
N GLY A 321 26.85 19.46 10.36
CA GLY A 321 27.84 20.11 9.49
C GLY A 321 27.91 19.38 8.15
N LEU A 322 26.84 19.49 7.35
CA LEU A 322 26.70 18.85 6.06
C LEU A 322 27.58 19.58 5.03
N THR A 323 28.26 18.80 4.21
CA THR A 323 29.00 19.32 3.05
C THR A 323 28.05 19.76 1.93
N ALA A 324 28.47 20.67 1.04
CA ALA A 324 27.65 21.14 -0.07
C ALA A 324 27.06 20.01 -0.95
N PRO A 325 27.78 18.91 -1.27
CA PRO A 325 27.20 17.77 -1.98
C PRO A 325 26.09 17.05 -1.19
N GLN A 326 26.21 16.96 0.13
CA GLN A 326 25.20 16.33 0.99
C GLN A 326 23.93 17.18 1.06
N LEU A 327 24.07 18.49 1.20
CA LEU A 327 22.95 19.43 1.14
C LEU A 327 22.21 19.34 -0.20
N GLN A 328 22.95 19.21 -1.31
CA GLN A 328 22.36 19.07 -2.65
C GLN A 328 21.66 17.72 -2.85
N ALA A 329 22.24 16.62 -2.35
CA ALA A 329 21.62 15.30 -2.41
C ALA A 329 20.33 15.24 -1.59
N GLU A 330 20.33 15.86 -0.41
CA GLU A 330 19.15 15.96 0.45
C GLU A 330 18.05 16.82 -0.19
N ALA A 331 18.40 17.95 -0.80
CA ALA A 331 17.46 18.77 -1.56
C ALA A 331 16.76 17.97 -2.68
N GLN A 332 17.51 17.17 -3.45
CA GLN A 332 16.94 16.31 -4.49
C GLN A 332 15.98 15.24 -3.93
N VAL A 333 16.22 14.73 -2.73
CA VAL A 333 15.32 13.77 -2.07
C VAL A 333 14.03 14.48 -1.64
N LEU A 334 14.15 15.67 -1.04
CA LEU A 334 13.00 16.48 -0.61
C LEU A 334 12.13 16.91 -1.80
N ASP A 335 12.73 17.28 -2.93
CA ASP A 335 12.02 17.63 -4.16
C ASP A 335 11.21 16.42 -4.67
N ARG A 336 11.79 15.22 -4.70
CA ARG A 336 11.07 13.99 -5.08
C ARG A 336 9.92 13.66 -4.13
N LEU A 337 10.09 13.88 -2.83
CA LEU A 337 9.03 13.71 -1.84
C LEU A 337 7.88 14.72 -2.06
N ALA A 338 8.20 15.95 -2.49
CA ALA A 338 7.21 16.95 -2.86
C ALA A 338 6.48 16.60 -4.17
N GLU A 339 7.20 16.11 -5.19
CA GLU A 339 6.61 15.59 -6.44
C GLU A 339 5.64 14.43 -6.18
N ARG A 340 5.92 13.60 -5.16
CA ARG A 340 5.04 12.51 -4.70
C ARG A 340 3.90 12.97 -3.80
N HIS A 341 3.77 14.28 -3.55
CA HIS A 341 2.79 14.88 -2.63
C HIS A 341 2.90 14.43 -1.17
N LEU A 342 4.05 13.90 -0.75
CA LEU A 342 4.32 13.59 0.66
C LEU A 342 4.70 14.86 1.44
N LEU A 343 5.33 15.83 0.76
CA LEU A 343 5.65 17.15 1.29
C LEU A 343 4.88 18.24 0.55
N LEU A 344 4.52 19.29 1.27
CA LEU A 344 3.93 20.53 0.76
C LEU A 344 4.80 21.71 1.17
N SER A 345 4.95 22.69 0.27
CA SER A 345 5.59 23.97 0.60
C SER A 345 4.55 24.93 1.17
N VAL A 346 4.74 25.32 2.42
CA VAL A 346 3.89 26.32 3.10
C VAL A 346 4.78 27.40 3.66
N GLU A 347 4.54 28.63 3.20
CA GLU A 347 5.37 29.81 3.54
C GLU A 347 6.87 29.58 3.27
N GLY A 348 7.18 28.83 2.21
CA GLY A 348 8.56 28.53 1.81
C GLY A 348 9.23 27.41 2.63
N LYS A 349 8.50 26.75 3.54
CA LYS A 349 9.00 25.59 4.31
C LYS A 349 8.29 24.32 3.86
N LEU A 350 9.06 23.28 3.60
CA LEU A 350 8.53 21.95 3.33
C LEU A 350 8.05 21.31 4.63
N ARG A 351 6.84 20.74 4.58
CA ARG A 351 6.25 19.98 5.68
C ARG A 351 5.45 18.80 5.13
N PRO A 352 5.28 17.71 5.89
CA PRO A 352 4.37 16.63 5.51
C PRO A 352 2.98 17.15 5.17
N PHE A 353 2.33 16.49 4.21
CA PHE A 353 1.02 16.92 3.71
C PHE A 353 -0.09 16.90 4.76
N SER A 354 0.09 16.13 5.84
CA SER A 354 -0.86 16.01 6.96
C SER A 354 -0.18 16.11 8.31
N ARG A 355 -0.92 16.57 9.33
CA ARG A 355 -0.43 16.60 10.71
C ARG A 355 -0.27 15.20 11.31
N LEU A 356 -1.15 14.26 10.96
CA LEU A 356 -1.01 12.86 11.41
C LEU A 356 0.32 12.25 10.94
N LEU A 357 0.70 12.48 9.68
CA LEU A 357 1.98 12.01 9.15
C LEU A 357 3.17 12.73 9.81
N ALA A 358 3.06 14.05 10.02
CA ALA A 358 4.06 14.81 10.76
C ALA A 358 4.32 14.24 12.16
N GLU A 359 3.27 13.96 12.93
CA GLU A 359 3.39 13.37 14.27
C GLU A 359 3.90 11.92 14.22
N ALA A 360 3.60 11.17 13.17
CA ALA A 360 4.17 9.82 12.97
C ALA A 360 5.67 9.86 12.68
N ILE A 361 6.13 10.77 11.82
CA ILE A 361 7.56 10.97 11.51
C ILE A 361 8.32 11.43 12.75
N GLN A 362 7.75 12.36 13.53
CA GLN A 362 8.34 12.81 14.79
C GLN A 362 8.52 11.65 15.77
N ARG A 363 7.49 10.80 15.94
CA ARG A 363 7.60 9.60 16.78
C ARG A 363 8.71 8.67 16.30
N LEU A 364 8.80 8.42 14.99
CA LEU A 364 9.88 7.62 14.41
C LEU A 364 11.27 8.21 14.72
N GLY A 365 11.41 9.54 14.66
CA GLY A 365 12.67 10.23 14.98
C GLY A 365 13.00 10.30 16.47
N SER A 366 11.99 10.35 17.34
CA SER A 366 12.17 10.31 18.80
C SER A 366 12.60 8.93 19.29
N VAL A 367 12.21 7.86 18.59
CA VAL A 367 12.66 6.49 18.86
C VAL A 367 14.16 6.31 18.60
N ASP A 368 14.75 7.10 17.70
CA ASP A 368 16.20 7.10 17.41
C ASP A 368 17.03 7.85 18.48
N GLN A 369 16.39 8.47 19.49
CA GLN A 369 17.03 9.12 20.64
C GLN A 369 16.63 8.53 22.00
N GLY A 370 15.83 7.46 22.03
CA GLY A 370 15.38 6.79 23.27
C GLY A 370 15.59 5.28 23.20
N GLU A 371 15.90 4.65 24.33
CA GLU A 371 16.02 3.20 24.43
C GLU A 371 14.72 2.51 23.99
N ALA A 372 14.81 1.39 23.25
CA ALA A 372 13.63 0.67 22.81
C ALA A 372 12.87 0.04 24.00
N THR A 373 11.57 0.32 24.09
CA THR A 373 10.72 0.00 25.24
C THR A 373 9.56 -0.95 24.91
N GLU A 374 9.17 -1.10 23.63
CA GLU A 374 8.00 -1.90 23.24
C GLU A 374 8.29 -2.83 22.05
N LEU A 375 7.86 -4.09 22.15
CA LEU A 375 7.88 -5.08 21.06
C LEU A 375 6.46 -5.65 20.89
N ARG A 376 5.91 -5.59 19.66
CA ARG A 376 4.56 -6.07 19.33
C ARG A 376 4.58 -6.97 18.10
N VAL A 377 3.85 -8.09 18.16
CA VAL A 377 3.61 -8.96 17.00
C VAL A 377 2.19 -8.70 16.49
N ASP A 378 2.07 -8.29 15.23
CA ASP A 378 0.80 -8.14 14.53
C ASP A 378 0.46 -9.48 13.86
N LEU A 379 -0.51 -10.19 14.44
CA LEU A 379 -0.89 -11.54 13.98
C LEU A 379 -1.64 -11.53 12.65
N ASP A 380 -2.25 -10.40 12.27
CA ASP A 380 -3.04 -10.27 11.05
C ASP A 380 -2.14 -10.00 9.83
N SER A 381 -1.13 -9.15 10.00
CA SER A 381 -0.16 -8.82 8.94
C SER A 381 1.11 -9.68 8.97
N GLY A 382 1.34 -10.39 10.06
CA GLY A 382 2.58 -11.13 10.32
C GLY A 382 3.81 -10.26 10.56
N ALA A 383 3.61 -8.97 10.83
CA ALA A 383 4.70 -8.04 11.10
C ALA A 383 5.12 -8.08 12.57
N VAL A 384 6.40 -7.84 12.81
CA VAL A 384 6.95 -7.64 14.16
C VAL A 384 7.41 -6.18 14.25
N LEU A 385 6.92 -5.47 15.26
CA LEU A 385 7.13 -4.06 15.47
C LEU A 385 7.96 -3.85 16.73
N VAL A 386 8.98 -3.00 16.66
CA VAL A 386 9.71 -2.50 17.82
C VAL A 386 9.49 -0.99 17.88
N ASN A 387 8.89 -0.52 18.99
CA ASN A 387 8.40 0.87 19.18
C ASN A 387 7.55 1.38 18.01
N GLY A 388 6.71 0.51 17.43
CA GLY A 388 5.84 0.85 16.30
C GLY A 388 6.53 0.89 14.91
N ALA A 389 7.84 0.61 14.83
CA ALA A 389 8.55 0.43 13.56
C ALA A 389 8.70 -1.06 13.24
N ALA A 390 8.41 -1.46 12.00
CA ALA A 390 8.60 -2.85 11.59
C ALA A 390 10.08 -3.21 11.55
N VAL A 391 10.41 -4.36 12.15
CA VAL A 391 11.77 -4.91 12.09
C VAL A 391 12.05 -5.47 10.70
N GLU A 392 13.33 -5.74 10.41
CA GLU A 392 13.73 -6.43 9.18
C GLU A 392 12.94 -7.74 9.01
N THR A 393 12.52 -8.04 7.77
CA THR A 393 11.71 -9.22 7.46
C THR A 393 12.27 -10.48 8.11
N LEU A 394 11.44 -11.11 8.95
CA LEU A 394 11.79 -12.36 9.59
C LEU A 394 11.68 -13.51 8.58
N THR A 395 12.62 -14.44 8.63
CA THR A 395 12.50 -15.71 7.91
C THR A 395 11.36 -16.54 8.52
N ALA A 396 10.85 -17.53 7.78
CA ALA A 396 9.75 -18.38 8.26
C ALA A 396 10.03 -19.03 9.63
N LEU A 397 11.28 -19.42 9.93
CA LEU A 397 11.66 -20.01 11.21
C LEU A 397 11.78 -18.95 12.32
N GLU A 398 12.31 -17.76 12.01
CA GLU A 398 12.39 -16.64 12.96
C GLU A 398 10.99 -16.15 13.35
N TYR A 399 10.09 -16.08 12.38
CA TYR A 399 8.70 -15.68 12.61
C TYR A 399 7.94 -16.69 13.47
N LYS A 400 8.05 -18.00 13.18
CA LYS A 400 7.46 -19.05 14.02
C LYS A 400 7.99 -19.01 15.46
N LEU A 401 9.28 -18.76 15.63
CA LEU A 401 9.88 -18.62 16.97
C LEU A 401 9.34 -17.38 17.69
N MET A 402 9.19 -16.26 16.98
CA MET A 402 8.62 -15.04 17.54
C MET A 402 7.16 -15.23 17.97
N LEU A 403 6.34 -15.91 17.16
CA LEU A 403 4.97 -16.25 17.51
C LEU A 403 4.89 -17.10 18.77
N LEU A 404 5.69 -18.17 18.86
CA LEU A 404 5.75 -19.03 20.05
C LEU A 404 6.11 -18.24 21.31
N LEU A 405 7.12 -17.37 21.20
CA LEU A 405 7.57 -16.51 22.30
C LEU A 405 6.50 -15.48 22.70
N ASN A 406 5.77 -14.92 21.73
CA ASN A 406 4.69 -13.96 21.95
C ASN A 406 3.45 -14.59 22.61
N GLU A 407 3.04 -15.78 22.16
CA GLU A 407 1.97 -16.56 22.78
C GLU A 407 2.29 -16.94 24.24
N ASN A 408 3.59 -17.07 24.55
CA ASN A 408 4.11 -17.40 25.87
C ASN A 408 4.83 -16.21 26.53
N ALA A 409 4.36 -14.99 26.25
CA ALA A 409 4.85 -13.77 26.88
C ALA A 409 5.01 -13.94 28.41
N ASP A 410 6.15 -13.46 28.92
CA ASP A 410 6.61 -13.52 30.32
C ASP A 410 6.79 -14.94 30.91
N LYS A 411 6.59 -15.98 30.09
CA LYS A 411 6.80 -17.38 30.47
C LYS A 411 8.08 -17.93 29.83
N ILE A 412 8.64 -18.96 30.44
CA ILE A 412 9.80 -19.66 29.87
C ILE A 412 9.29 -20.61 28.81
N VAL A 413 9.83 -20.47 27.61
CA VAL A 413 9.70 -21.43 26.51
C VAL A 413 10.96 -22.29 26.49
N ASP A 414 10.79 -23.58 26.73
CA ASP A 414 11.89 -24.53 26.73
C ASP A 414 12.29 -24.98 25.32
N LYS A 415 13.40 -25.72 25.24
CA LYS A 415 13.96 -26.18 23.97
C LYS A 415 13.02 -27.14 23.23
N TYR A 416 12.31 -27.99 23.96
CA TYR A 416 11.37 -28.95 23.37
C TYR A 416 10.22 -28.19 22.69
N GLN A 417 9.65 -27.19 23.36
CA GLN A 417 8.61 -26.33 22.81
C GLN A 417 9.08 -25.58 21.57
N ILE A 418 10.33 -25.06 21.59
CA ILE A 418 10.92 -24.38 20.42
C ILE A 418 11.06 -25.33 19.24
N VAL A 419 11.61 -26.53 19.45
CA VAL A 419 11.82 -27.49 18.34
C VAL A 419 10.49 -27.90 17.72
N THR A 420 9.51 -28.22 18.57
CA THR A 420 8.17 -28.66 18.15
C THR A 420 7.44 -27.57 17.35
N ALA A 421 7.43 -26.32 17.81
CA ALA A 421 6.69 -25.25 17.13
C ALA A 421 7.38 -24.74 15.86
N VAL A 422 8.71 -24.70 15.84
CA VAL A 422 9.47 -24.10 14.73
C VAL A 422 9.74 -25.12 13.60
N TRP A 423 10.13 -26.35 13.94
CA TRP A 423 10.50 -27.40 12.98
C TRP A 423 9.52 -28.58 12.92
N GLY A 424 8.74 -28.84 13.99
CA GLY A 424 7.78 -29.94 14.08
C GLY A 424 8.28 -31.13 14.91
N GLU A 425 7.35 -31.95 15.45
CA GLU A 425 7.67 -33.07 16.36
C GLU A 425 8.65 -34.09 15.77
N ALA A 426 8.64 -34.30 14.46
CA ALA A 426 9.55 -35.22 13.78
C ALA A 426 11.04 -34.83 13.88
N TYR A 427 11.34 -33.61 14.32
CA TYR A 427 12.70 -33.06 14.38
C TYR A 427 13.30 -33.03 15.79
N LEU A 428 12.59 -33.52 16.81
CA LEU A 428 13.00 -33.50 18.22
C LEU A 428 14.40 -34.08 18.48
N ASP A 429 14.76 -35.18 17.82
CA ASP A 429 16.05 -35.85 18.00
C ASP A 429 17.14 -35.36 17.03
N SER A 430 16.81 -34.41 16.14
CA SER A 430 17.67 -33.97 15.03
C SER A 430 18.12 -32.51 15.10
N VAL A 431 17.48 -31.70 15.94
CA VAL A 431 17.83 -30.29 16.16
C VAL A 431 18.66 -30.19 17.43
N ASP A 432 19.89 -29.73 17.29
CA ASP A 432 20.83 -29.51 18.39
C ASP A 432 20.69 -28.10 18.99
N ASP A 433 21.21 -27.94 20.22
CA ASP A 433 21.21 -26.67 20.94
C ASP A 433 21.81 -25.51 20.13
N ALA A 434 22.86 -25.80 19.36
CA ALA A 434 23.55 -24.82 18.53
C ALA A 434 22.64 -24.21 17.45
N ARG A 435 21.71 -24.99 16.87
CA ARG A 435 20.73 -24.47 15.91
C ARG A 435 19.71 -23.56 16.56
N ILE A 436 19.24 -23.89 17.77
CA ILE A 436 18.31 -23.05 18.53
C ILE A 436 18.99 -21.73 18.90
N GLU A 437 20.22 -21.78 19.41
CA GLU A 437 21.01 -20.59 19.77
C GLU A 437 21.25 -19.68 18.56
N LYS A 438 21.56 -20.27 17.39
CA LYS A 438 21.73 -19.50 16.15
C LYS A 438 20.44 -18.84 15.69
N LEU A 439 19.30 -19.51 15.85
CA LEU A 439 18.00 -18.94 15.51
C LEU A 439 17.62 -17.79 16.45
N ILE A 440 17.83 -17.95 17.76
CA ILE A 440 17.62 -16.87 18.75
C ILE A 440 18.55 -15.69 18.49
N SER A 441 19.83 -15.95 18.19
CA SER A 441 20.82 -14.91 17.88
C SER A 441 20.39 -14.06 16.67
N ARG A 442 19.93 -14.71 15.59
CA ARG A 442 19.41 -14.01 14.41
C ARG A 442 18.13 -13.24 14.68
N LEU A 443 17.21 -13.82 15.46
CA LEU A 443 15.99 -13.11 15.85
C LEU A 443 16.33 -11.85 16.66
N ARG A 444 17.24 -11.97 17.64
CA ARG A 444 17.74 -10.82 18.42
C ARG A 444 18.39 -9.74 17.56
N GLN A 445 19.16 -10.10 16.54
CA GLN A 445 19.74 -9.12 15.61
C GLN A 445 18.70 -8.24 14.92
N LYS A 446 17.46 -8.71 14.80
CA LYS A 446 16.39 -7.99 14.14
C LYS A 446 15.48 -7.25 15.12
N VAL A 447 15.30 -7.78 16.33
CA VAL A 447 14.33 -7.23 17.30
C VAL A 447 14.95 -6.51 18.50
N GLU A 448 16.22 -6.75 18.82
CA GLU A 448 16.88 -6.10 19.94
C GLU A 448 17.58 -4.80 19.50
N PRO A 449 17.51 -3.74 20.32
CA PRO A 449 18.28 -2.51 20.07
C PRO A 449 19.79 -2.76 20.21
N ASP A 450 20.20 -3.58 21.18
CA ASP A 450 21.58 -4.07 21.33
C ASP A 450 21.56 -5.57 21.62
N THR A 451 22.09 -6.35 20.67
CA THR A 451 22.18 -7.82 20.77
C THR A 451 23.08 -8.31 21.89
N SER A 452 24.03 -7.49 22.36
CA SER A 452 24.94 -7.81 23.46
C SER A 452 24.27 -7.68 24.83
N THR A 453 23.21 -6.89 24.91
CA THR A 453 22.38 -6.67 26.11
C THR A 453 20.89 -6.84 25.74
N PRO A 454 20.43 -8.07 25.46
CA PRO A 454 19.07 -8.30 24.99
C PRO A 454 18.04 -7.98 26.08
N ARG A 455 17.06 -7.13 25.73
CA ARG A 455 16.00 -6.66 26.63
C ARG A 455 14.70 -7.45 26.44
N PHE A 456 14.37 -7.81 25.21
CA PHE A 456 13.09 -8.47 24.92
C PHE A 456 13.19 -9.98 25.07
N ILE A 457 14.15 -10.61 24.40
CA ILE A 457 14.34 -12.06 24.42
C ILE A 457 15.46 -12.38 25.40
N THR A 458 15.11 -12.83 26.61
CA THR A 458 16.08 -13.17 27.65
C THR A 458 16.40 -14.66 27.67
N THR A 459 17.65 -15.00 27.95
CA THR A 459 18.08 -16.40 28.12
C THR A 459 17.98 -16.81 29.58
N VAL A 460 17.14 -17.80 29.87
CA VAL A 460 17.08 -18.43 31.19
C VAL A 460 17.97 -19.67 31.18
N ARG A 461 19.20 -19.54 31.70
CA ARG A 461 20.23 -20.58 31.65
C ARG A 461 19.70 -21.94 32.14
N GLY A 462 19.89 -22.97 31.31
CA GLY A 462 19.47 -24.35 31.59
C GLY A 462 17.96 -24.59 31.48
N ARG A 463 17.14 -23.58 31.14
CA ARG A 463 15.68 -23.70 31.09
C ARG A 463 15.05 -23.29 29.77
N GLY A 464 15.62 -22.33 29.05
CA GLY A 464 15.09 -21.89 27.75
C GLY A 464 15.16 -20.38 27.55
N TYR A 465 14.17 -19.83 26.86
CA TYR A 465 14.10 -18.42 26.49
C TYR A 465 12.77 -17.82 26.94
N ARG A 466 12.75 -16.52 27.17
CA ARG A 466 11.55 -15.79 27.59
C ARG A 466 11.46 -14.47 26.83
N LEU A 467 10.26 -14.13 26.37
CA LEU A 467 9.94 -12.79 25.92
C LEU A 467 9.42 -11.96 27.10
N LEU A 468 9.98 -10.77 27.31
CA LEU A 468 9.50 -9.81 28.30
C LEU A 468 8.57 -8.79 27.62
N THR A 469 7.36 -8.62 28.16
CA THR A 469 6.40 -7.60 27.67
C THR A 469 6.68 -6.20 28.22
N ASP A 470 7.33 -6.13 29.37
CA ASP A 470 7.91 -4.91 29.94
C ASP A 470 9.38 -5.18 30.33
N PRO A 471 10.35 -4.70 29.53
CA PRO A 471 11.77 -4.94 29.79
C PRO A 471 12.33 -4.09 30.97
N GLU A 472 11.52 -3.23 31.61
CA GLU A 472 11.92 -2.44 32.79
C GLU A 472 11.35 -2.97 34.13
N SER A 473 10.56 -4.04 34.10
CA SER A 473 9.92 -4.69 35.25
C SER A 473 10.83 -5.53 36.15
#